data_AF-A0A4Q9WBM6-F1
#
_entry.id   AF-A0A4Q9WBM6-F1
#
_cell.length_a   1.000
_cell.length_b   1.000
_cell.length_c   1.000
_cell.angle_alpha   90.00
_cell.angle_beta   90.00
_cell.angle_gamma   90.00
#
_symmetry.space_group_name_H-M   'P 1'
#
loop_
_entity.id
_entity.type
_entity.pdbx_description
1 polymer ?
#
loop_
_entity_poly.entity_id
_entity_poly.type
_entity_poly.pdbx_seq_one_letter_code
_entity_poly.pdbx_strand_id
1 'polypeptide(L)'
;MLNNNVKYPHAKLLFDVVGIISSISILLLIAFNLYLKFESNGIVEIGVKWNESSLYIGLTLLFLIIFCAIISYILKFIKKGLN
;
A
#
# COMPACT_ATOMS: atom_id res chain seq x y z
N MET A 1 22.25 6.50 -0.52
CA MET A 1 22.80 7.42 -1.54
C MET A 1 21.66 8.28 -2.07
N LEU A 2 21.63 9.57 -1.74
CA LEU A 2 20.56 10.46 -2.21
C LEU A 2 20.72 10.61 -3.73
N ASN A 3 19.75 10.12 -4.49
CA ASN A 3 19.82 10.12 -5.94
C ASN A 3 19.63 11.55 -6.45
N ASN A 4 20.72 12.31 -6.61
CA ASN A 4 20.76 13.68 -7.17
C ASN A 4 20.22 13.76 -8.61
N ASN A 5 19.82 12.63 -9.17
CA ASN A 5 19.20 12.46 -10.47
C ASN A 5 17.67 12.63 -10.45
N VAL A 6 17.07 13.41 -9.57
CA VAL A 6 15.63 13.74 -9.59
C VAL A 6 15.47 15.22 -9.26
N LYS A 7 14.64 15.97 -10.00
CA LYS A 7 14.44 17.42 -9.78
C LYS A 7 13.89 17.74 -8.37
N TYR A 8 13.15 16.79 -7.78
CA TYR A 8 12.68 16.83 -6.38
C TYR A 8 12.94 15.48 -5.69
N PRO A 9 14.18 15.23 -5.21
CA PRO A 9 14.56 13.94 -4.64
C PRO A 9 13.84 13.67 -3.31
N HIS A 10 13.57 14.71 -2.53
CA HIS A 10 12.85 14.61 -1.25
C HIS A 10 11.37 14.25 -1.45
N ALA A 11 10.67 14.87 -2.40
CA ALA A 11 9.29 14.55 -2.69
C ALA A 11 9.13 13.09 -3.14
N LYS A 12 10.03 12.60 -3.99
CA LYS A 12 10.02 11.20 -4.43
C LYS A 12 10.23 10.23 -3.26
N LEU A 13 11.16 10.52 -2.36
CA LEU A 13 11.38 9.71 -1.15
C LEU A 13 10.14 9.67 -0.26
N LEU A 14 9.45 10.80 -0.07
CA LEU A 14 8.22 10.85 0.72
C LEU A 14 7.12 9.96 0.11
N PHE A 15 6.92 10.01 -1.21
CA PHE A 15 5.94 9.15 -1.88
C PHE A 15 6.30 7.66 -1.80
N ASP A 16 7.58 7.31 -1.90
CA ASP A 16 8.03 5.92 -1.73
C ASP A 16 7.75 5.41 -0.31
N VAL A 17 8.10 6.22 0.71
CA VAL A 17 7.87 5.88 2.12
C VAL A 17 6.38 5.75 2.42
N VAL A 18 5.54 6.68 1.94
CA VAL A 18 4.08 6.60 2.11
C VAL A 18 3.50 5.36 1.42
N GLY A 19 3.98 5.04 0.21
CA GLY A 19 3.57 3.82 -0.50
C GLY A 19 3.91 2.54 0.28
N ILE A 20 5.11 2.45 0.86
CA ILE A 20 5.54 1.33 1.69
C ILE A 20 4.68 1.22 2.95
N ILE A 21 4.46 2.32 3.66
CA ILE A 21 3.62 2.35 4.88
C ILE A 21 2.19 1.92 4.55
N SER A 22 1.63 2.37 3.42
CA SER A 22 0.31 1.97 2.98
C SER A 22 0.24 0.47 2.66
N SER A 23 1.27 -0.09 2.01
CA SER A 23 1.35 -1.53 1.74
C SER A 23 1.42 -2.36 3.03
N ILE A 24 2.24 -1.95 3.99
CA ILE A 24 2.31 -2.57 5.33
C ILE A 24 0.95 -2.51 6.02
N SER A 25 0.26 -1.36 5.93
CA SER A 25 -1.03 -1.17 6.56
C SER A 25 -2.11 -2.08 5.99
N ILE A 26 -2.14 -2.32 4.66
CA ILE A 26 -3.04 -3.31 4.03
C ILE A 26 -2.72 -4.72 4.52
N LEU A 27 -1.43 -5.09 4.59
CA LEU A 27 -1.02 -6.40 5.07
C LEU A 27 -1.46 -6.64 6.53
N LEU A 28 -1.31 -5.60 7.36
CA LEU A 28 -1.73 -5.63 8.75
C LEU A 28 -3.25 -5.68 8.89
N LEU A 29 -3.99 -4.96 8.04
CA LEU A 29 -5.45 -5.00 7.98
C LEU A 29 -5.95 -6.42 7.64
N ILE A 30 -5.33 -7.08 6.68
CA ILE A 30 -5.65 -8.48 6.33
C ILE A 30 -5.33 -9.41 7.50
N ALA A 31 -4.16 -9.25 8.14
CA ALA A 31 -3.75 -10.07 9.27
C ALA A 31 -4.70 -9.93 10.49
N PHE A 32 -5.18 -8.71 10.78
CA PHE A 32 -6.14 -8.49 11.88
C PHE A 32 -7.56 -8.95 11.57
N ASN A 33 -7.97 -8.93 10.30
CA ASN A 33 -9.27 -9.46 9.87
C ASN A 33 -9.21 -10.96 9.58
N LEU A 34 -8.05 -11.60 9.74
CA LEU A 34 -7.87 -13.03 9.56
C LEU A 34 -8.52 -13.76 10.74
N TYR A 35 -9.41 -14.68 10.43
CA TYR A 35 -10.09 -15.51 11.40
C TYR A 35 -9.72 -16.97 11.18
N LEU A 36 -9.46 -17.65 12.28
CA LEU A 36 -9.21 -19.08 12.34
C LEU A 36 -10.36 -19.70 13.11
N LYS A 37 -11.21 -20.44 12.40
CA LYS A 37 -12.27 -21.25 13.00
C LYS A 37 -11.75 -22.66 13.16
N PHE A 38 -11.72 -23.13 14.40
CA PHE A 38 -11.43 -24.52 14.71
C PHE A 38 -12.76 -25.22 15.01
N GLU A 39 -13.27 -25.98 14.05
CA GLU A 39 -14.47 -26.80 14.25
C GLU A 39 -14.09 -28.09 14.99
N SER A 40 -14.91 -28.57 15.93
CA SER A 40 -14.59 -29.78 16.72
C SER A 40 -14.48 -31.06 15.88
N ASN A 41 -14.90 -30.99 14.62
CA ASN A 41 -14.92 -32.08 13.66
C ASN A 41 -13.57 -32.25 12.95
N GLY A 42 -12.53 -31.52 13.38
CA GLY A 42 -11.20 -31.53 12.78
C GLY A 42 -11.05 -30.64 11.54
N ILE A 43 -12.09 -29.88 11.19
CA ILE A 43 -12.07 -28.94 10.06
C ILE A 43 -11.54 -27.60 10.56
N VAL A 44 -10.48 -27.11 9.92
CA VAL A 44 -9.91 -25.79 10.17
C VAL A 44 -10.33 -24.87 9.02
N GLU A 45 -11.12 -23.84 9.31
CA GLU A 45 -11.46 -22.81 8.34
C GLU A 45 -10.57 -21.58 8.57
N ILE A 46 -9.87 -21.20 7.51
CA ILE A 46 -9.07 -19.97 7.47
C ILE A 46 -9.81 -19.00 6.56
N GLY A 47 -10.26 -17.89 7.13
CA GLY A 47 -11.01 -16.87 6.40
C GLY A 47 -10.52 -15.47 6.73
N VAL A 48 -10.88 -14.50 5.90
CA VAL A 48 -10.72 -13.08 6.22
C VAL A 48 -12.11 -12.50 6.35
N LYS A 49 -12.46 -12.03 7.54
CA LYS A 49 -13.75 -11.44 7.81
C LYS A 49 -13.69 -9.95 7.50
N TRP A 50 -14.22 -9.59 6.34
CA TRP A 50 -14.31 -8.20 5.93
C TRP A 50 -15.62 -7.60 6.43
N ASN A 51 -15.52 -6.58 7.29
CA ASN A 51 -16.64 -5.71 7.61
C ASN A 51 -16.73 -4.54 6.60
N GLU A 52 -17.91 -3.94 6.44
CA GLU A 52 -18.17 -2.76 5.59
C GLU A 52 -17.08 -1.68 5.76
N SER A 53 -16.73 -1.36 7.01
CA SER A 53 -15.69 -0.36 7.31
C SER A 53 -14.29 -0.81 6.89
N SER A 54 -13.94 -2.09 7.07
CA SER A 54 -12.63 -2.62 6.70
C SER A 54 -12.43 -2.66 5.18
N LEU A 55 -13.51 -2.93 4.42
CA LEU A 55 -13.49 -2.85 2.97
C LEU A 55 -13.24 -1.42 2.49
N TYR A 56 -13.95 -0.44 3.07
CA TYR A 56 -13.79 0.96 2.71
C TYR A 56 -12.38 1.47 3.02
N ILE A 57 -11.82 1.11 4.17
CA ILE A 57 -10.45 1.43 4.55
C ILE A 57 -9.47 0.79 3.56
N GLY A 58 -9.60 -0.52 3.27
CA GLY A 58 -8.73 -1.21 2.32
C GLY A 58 -8.75 -0.58 0.91
N LEU A 59 -9.94 -0.23 0.40
CA LEU A 59 -10.11 0.47 -0.87
C LEU A 59 -9.42 1.83 -0.87
N THR A 60 -9.59 2.60 0.20
CA THR A 60 -8.98 3.93 0.34
C THR A 60 -7.45 3.83 0.32
N LEU A 61 -6.86 2.87 1.03
CA LEU A 61 -5.41 2.62 1.00
C LEU A 61 -4.94 2.17 -0.39
N LEU A 62 -5.72 1.36 -1.11
CA LEU A 62 -5.38 0.89 -2.44
C LEU A 62 -5.33 2.05 -3.45
N PHE A 63 -6.33 2.94 -3.40
CA PHE A 63 -6.31 4.18 -4.19
C PHE A 63 -5.11 5.07 -3.86
N LEU A 64 -4.75 5.18 -2.58
CA LEU A 64 -3.62 5.98 -2.13
C LEU A 64 -2.28 5.43 -2.66
N ILE A 65 -2.12 4.11 -2.72
CA ILE A 65 -0.94 3.45 -3.32
C ILE A 65 -0.83 3.76 -4.81
N ILE A 66 -1.93 3.61 -5.55
CA ILE A 66 -1.97 3.91 -6.99
C ILE A 66 -1.61 5.37 -7.23
N PHE A 67 -2.18 6.28 -6.44
CA PHE A 67 -1.89 7.71 -6.53
C PHE A 67 -0.42 8.03 -6.22
N CYS A 68 0.17 7.44 -5.17
CA CYS A 68 1.60 7.54 -4.89
C CYS A 68 2.45 7.06 -6.07
N ALA A 69 2.09 5.92 -6.67
CA ALA A 69 2.83 5.35 -7.80
C ALA A 69 2.78 6.25 -9.04
N ILE A 70 1.60 6.79 -9.37
CA ILE A 70 1.41 7.74 -10.48
C ILE A 70 2.26 8.99 -10.26
N ILE A 71 2.21 9.60 -9.07
CA ILE A 71 2.99 10.81 -8.78
C ILE A 71 4.49 10.52 -8.84
N SER A 72 4.95 9.40 -8.25
CA SER A 72 6.35 8.99 -8.31
C SER A 72 6.83 8.75 -9.76
N TYR A 73 5.96 8.23 -10.62
CA TYR A 73 6.21 8.07 -12.05
C TYR A 73 6.27 9.40 -12.80
N ILE A 74 5.32 10.31 -12.57
CA ILE A 74 5.30 11.66 -13.16
C ILE A 74 6.55 12.44 -12.77
N LEU A 75 6.96 12.41 -11.50
CA LEU A 75 8.21 13.02 -11.01
C LEU A 75 9.45 12.47 -11.73
N LYS A 76 9.44 11.17 -12.05
CA LYS A 76 10.51 10.52 -12.83
C LYS A 76 10.48 10.96 -14.31
N PHE A 77 9.30 11.18 -14.88
CA PHE A 77 9.10 11.60 -16.27
C PHE A 77 9.50 13.07 -16.51
N ILE A 78 9.13 13.98 -15.60
CA ILE A 78 9.51 15.40 -15.67
C ILE A 78 11.03 15.57 -15.73
N LYS A 79 11.79 14.69 -15.11
CA LYS A 79 13.26 14.70 -15.15
C LYS A 79 13.84 14.20 -16.48
N LYS A 80 13.10 13.41 -17.25
CA LYS A 80 13.52 12.84 -18.54
C LYS A 80 13.24 13.79 -19.71
N GLY A 81 12.24 14.66 -19.60
CA GLY A 81 11.91 15.66 -20.64
C GLY A 81 12.71 16.96 -20.56
N LEU A 82 13.61 17.11 -19.58
CA LEU A 82 14.42 18.32 -19.35
C LEU A 82 15.92 18.07 -19.57
N ASN A 83 16.28 16.99 -20.27
CA ASN A 83 17.65 16.56 -20.52
C ASN A 83 17.85 16.28 -22.00
#